data_AF-A0A0L6W6U3-F1
#
_entry.id   AF-A0A0L6W6U3-F1
#
_cell.length_a   1.000
_cell.length_b   1.000
_cell.length_c   1.000
_cell.angle_alpha   90.00
_cell.angle_beta   90.00
_cell.angle_gamma   90.00
#
_symmetry.space_group_name_H-M   'P 1'
#
loop_
_entity.id
_entity.type
_entity.pdbx_description
1 polymer ?
#
loop_
_entity_poly.entity_id
_entity_poly.type
_entity_poly.pdbx_seq_one_letter_code
_entity_poly.pdbx_strand_id
1 'polypeptide(L)'
;MLESFLHTVIYTILPAIVVFGMMIIFHELGHFLVAKLMGVQVFEFSIGFGPRIYRFVKGETFYTLRSLPLGGFVRMAGMDAEEDNREMEKRKELCAEKGVDFDFCVDPERSFNNKGALQRIAVIAAGPLMNFVLAVFLYAIMYAYIGLPVNVIKEVSPGKPAAAAGIKPGDKVVAVNNKPVRTWEGLVDVIHNSANKKVTLTVERDNRRQSFTVVPELDKTNKIGLIGIAPVIERPGILKSISLGTVHTYRVLALTFDFLGKMFAKQVPVELSGPVRITMELGKAAEMGIMPLIQLAGFLSIQIGLFNLFPIPALDGSRIIFLGIEGLRGRPVDPSKENFIHLVGLSLLLLLMVVITYKDILHIIG
;
A
#
# COMPACT_ATOMS: atom_id res chain seq x y z
N MET A 1 -28.77 -0.69 20.35
CA MET A 1 -27.53 -0.02 20.82
C MET A 1 -26.33 -0.97 20.79
N LEU A 2 -26.40 -2.15 21.42
CA LEU A 2 -25.31 -3.14 21.39
C LEU A 2 -24.98 -3.65 19.98
N GLU A 3 -25.99 -3.93 19.14
CA GLU A 3 -25.76 -4.39 17.76
C GLU A 3 -25.06 -3.34 16.89
N SER A 4 -25.47 -2.08 16.96
CA SER A 4 -24.83 -0.97 16.23
C SER A 4 -23.39 -0.73 16.72
N PHE A 5 -23.15 -0.88 18.04
CA PHE A 5 -21.80 -0.83 18.59
C PHE A 5 -20.93 -1.98 18.10
N LEU A 6 -21.41 -3.23 18.19
CA LEU A 6 -20.70 -4.41 17.70
C LEU A 6 -20.41 -4.32 16.20
N HIS A 7 -21.37 -3.85 15.40
CA HIS A 7 -21.19 -3.62 13.98
C HIS A 7 -20.05 -2.64 13.70
N THR A 8 -20.02 -1.51 14.39
CA THR A 8 -18.96 -0.50 14.26
C THR A 8 -17.59 -1.07 14.68
N VAL A 9 -17.55 -1.84 15.78
CA VAL A 9 -16.30 -2.46 16.24
C VAL A 9 -15.78 -3.48 15.24
N ILE A 10 -16.66 -4.38 14.76
CA ILE A 10 -16.30 -5.51 13.89
C ILE A 10 -15.92 -5.03 12.49
N TYR A 11 -16.66 -4.09 11.93
CA TYR A 11 -16.46 -3.68 10.54
C TYR A 11 -15.58 -2.45 10.41
N THR A 12 -15.58 -1.51 11.36
CA THR A 12 -14.81 -0.26 11.23
C THR A 12 -13.51 -0.30 12.03
N ILE A 13 -13.59 -0.53 13.34
CA ILE A 13 -12.42 -0.40 14.23
C ILE A 13 -11.44 -1.54 14.04
N LEU A 14 -11.92 -2.79 14.05
CA LEU A 14 -11.07 -3.97 13.95
C LEU A 14 -10.31 -4.02 12.60
N PRO A 15 -10.95 -3.81 11.43
CA PRO A 15 -10.25 -3.81 10.16
C PRO A 15 -9.25 -2.67 10.04
N ALA A 16 -9.55 -1.49 10.59
CA ALA A 16 -8.60 -0.40 10.65
C ALA A 16 -7.35 -0.77 11.47
N ILE A 17 -7.52 -1.36 12.66
CA ILE A 17 -6.39 -1.84 13.48
C ILE A 17 -5.57 -2.88 12.73
N VAL A 18 -6.22 -3.86 12.10
CA VAL A 18 -5.53 -4.94 11.37
C VAL A 18 -4.78 -4.39 10.16
N VAL A 19 -5.42 -3.55 9.35
CA VAL A 19 -4.83 -3.01 8.12
C VAL A 19 -3.68 -2.06 8.42
N PHE A 20 -3.88 -1.07 9.30
CA PHE A 20 -2.81 -0.13 9.67
C PHE A 20 -1.71 -0.82 10.47
N GLY A 21 -2.07 -1.72 11.39
CA GLY A 21 -1.11 -2.53 12.14
C GLY A 21 -0.22 -3.35 11.21
N MET A 22 -0.80 -4.02 10.21
CA MET A 22 -0.05 -4.76 9.20
C MET A 22 0.91 -3.84 8.41
N MET A 23 0.44 -2.70 7.92
CA MET A 23 1.29 -1.75 7.16
C MET A 23 2.49 -1.28 7.98
N ILE A 24 2.26 -0.87 9.22
CA ILE A 24 3.34 -0.40 10.10
C ILE A 24 4.29 -1.55 10.42
N ILE A 25 3.79 -2.77 10.72
CA ILE A 25 4.67 -3.93 10.98
C ILE A 25 5.56 -4.22 9.77
N PHE A 26 5.01 -4.18 8.54
CA PHE A 26 5.82 -4.37 7.33
C PHE A 26 6.83 -3.24 7.12
N HIS A 27 6.45 -2.00 7.43
CA HIS A 27 7.37 -0.88 7.42
C HIS A 27 8.54 -1.07 8.40
N GLU A 28 8.25 -1.38 9.66
CA GLU A 28 9.28 -1.68 10.66
C GLU A 28 10.13 -2.89 10.25
N LEU A 29 9.51 -3.93 9.66
CA LEU A 29 10.22 -5.09 9.15
C LEU A 29 11.24 -4.71 8.07
N GLY A 30 10.94 -3.71 7.23
CA GLY A 30 11.88 -3.17 6.25
C GLY A 30 13.14 -2.64 6.89
N HIS A 31 13.01 -1.73 7.86
CA HIS A 31 14.16 -1.21 8.62
C HIS A 31 14.93 -2.34 9.31
N PHE A 32 14.21 -3.24 9.97
CA PHE A 32 14.79 -4.37 10.70
C PHE A 32 15.67 -5.26 9.82
N LEU A 33 15.11 -5.71 8.69
CA LEU A 33 15.81 -6.64 7.80
C LEU A 33 17.06 -6.01 7.21
N VAL A 34 16.96 -4.77 6.71
CA VAL A 34 18.11 -4.10 6.09
C VAL A 34 19.14 -3.67 7.13
N ALA A 35 18.73 -3.28 8.35
CA ALA A 35 19.65 -3.01 9.45
C ALA A 35 20.50 -4.24 9.78
N LYS A 36 19.86 -5.40 9.92
CA LYS A 36 20.56 -6.67 10.16
C LYS A 36 21.50 -7.04 9.02
N LEU A 37 21.07 -6.88 7.77
CA LEU A 37 21.91 -7.14 6.59
C LEU A 37 23.12 -6.21 6.51
N MET A 38 22.99 -4.95 6.93
CA MET A 38 24.09 -3.97 6.97
C MET A 38 24.95 -4.08 8.23
N GLY A 39 24.71 -5.10 9.06
CA GLY A 39 25.47 -5.33 10.30
C GLY A 39 25.22 -4.28 11.38
N VAL A 40 24.09 -3.56 11.32
CA VAL A 40 23.62 -2.67 12.39
C VAL A 40 23.00 -3.51 13.50
N GLN A 41 23.40 -3.23 14.74
CA GLN A 41 22.83 -3.91 15.90
C GLN A 41 21.41 -3.41 16.16
N VAL A 42 20.47 -4.35 16.32
CA VAL A 42 19.07 -4.05 16.62
C VAL A 42 18.75 -4.55 18.01
N PHE A 43 18.35 -3.65 18.91
CA PHE A 43 18.03 -3.99 20.29
C PHE A 43 16.63 -4.59 20.43
N GLU A 44 15.65 -4.03 19.73
CA GLU A 44 14.25 -4.42 19.89
C GLU A 44 13.50 -4.31 18.55
N PHE A 45 12.75 -5.34 18.21
CA PHE A 45 11.73 -5.34 17.19
C PHE A 45 10.38 -5.54 17.89
N SER A 46 9.54 -4.52 17.88
CA SER A 46 8.28 -4.51 18.63
C SER A 46 7.08 -4.49 17.70
N ILE A 47 6.10 -5.34 18.02
CA ILE A 47 4.74 -5.25 17.50
C ILE A 47 3.87 -4.62 18.58
N GLY A 48 3.29 -3.48 18.25
CA GLY A 48 2.47 -2.64 19.11
C GLY A 48 3.26 -1.68 20.00
N PHE A 49 2.50 -0.93 20.79
CA PHE A 49 2.97 0.08 21.75
C PHE A 49 2.49 -0.22 23.18
N GLY A 50 3.04 0.50 24.17
CA GLY A 50 2.65 0.37 25.59
C GLY A 50 3.39 -0.75 26.34
N PRO A 51 2.87 -1.21 27.48
CA PRO A 51 3.47 -2.30 28.27
C PRO A 51 3.69 -3.59 27.46
N ARG A 52 4.77 -4.30 27.77
CA ARG A 52 5.13 -5.58 27.12
C ARG A 52 4.19 -6.68 27.63
N ILE A 53 3.47 -7.34 26.73
CA ILE A 53 2.66 -8.54 27.02
C ILE A 53 3.56 -9.77 26.96
N TYR A 54 4.33 -9.88 25.88
CA TYR A 54 5.16 -11.04 25.62
C TYR A 54 6.49 -10.60 25.04
N ARG A 55 7.54 -11.36 25.36
CA ARG A 55 8.91 -11.09 24.91
C ARG A 55 9.68 -12.39 24.79
N PHE A 56 10.45 -12.49 23.71
CA PHE A 56 11.52 -13.47 23.58
C PHE A 56 12.78 -12.83 23.03
N VAL A 57 13.90 -13.54 23.17
CA VAL A 57 15.22 -13.09 22.70
C VAL A 57 15.68 -14.07 21.63
N LYS A 58 16.18 -13.56 20.50
CA LYS A 58 16.86 -14.37 19.51
C LYS A 58 18.11 -13.65 19.04
N GLY A 59 19.27 -14.27 19.29
CA GLY A 59 20.55 -13.59 19.18
C GLY A 59 20.57 -12.36 20.10
N GLU A 60 20.91 -11.20 19.54
CA GLU A 60 21.01 -9.93 20.27
C GLU A 60 19.71 -9.11 20.33
N THR A 61 18.63 -9.56 19.66
CA THR A 61 17.42 -8.75 19.48
C THR A 61 16.28 -9.25 20.35
N PHE A 62 15.61 -8.30 21.00
CA PHE A 62 14.34 -8.54 21.68
C PHE A 62 13.19 -8.46 20.70
N TYR A 63 12.36 -9.49 20.69
CA TYR A 63 11.11 -9.51 19.95
C TYR A 63 9.98 -9.35 20.95
N THR A 64 9.24 -8.26 20.85
CA THR A 64 8.20 -7.91 21.84
C THR A 64 6.84 -7.75 21.21
N LEU A 65 5.83 -8.29 21.89
CA LEU A 65 4.43 -7.99 21.65
C LEU A 65 3.91 -7.10 22.78
N ARG A 66 3.29 -5.97 22.44
CA ARG A 66 2.83 -4.96 23.41
C ARG A 66 1.31 -4.79 23.35
N SER A 67 0.77 -4.16 24.39
CA SER A 67 -0.68 -4.12 24.63
C SER A 67 -1.51 -3.37 23.59
N LEU A 68 -0.95 -2.36 22.94
CA LEU A 68 -1.65 -1.57 21.93
C LEU A 68 -1.25 -2.06 20.54
N PRO A 69 -2.12 -2.76 19.78
CA PRO A 69 -1.78 -3.33 18.46
C PRO A 69 -1.80 -2.28 17.34
N LEU A 70 -1.50 -1.02 17.66
CA LEU A 70 -1.56 0.12 16.74
C LEU A 70 -0.19 0.40 16.10
N GLY A 71 0.47 -0.61 15.54
CA GLY A 71 1.74 -0.45 14.82
C GLY A 71 2.90 -1.23 15.45
N GLY A 72 4.09 -0.63 15.49
CA GLY A 72 5.32 -1.26 15.97
C GLY A 72 6.49 -0.28 15.91
N PHE A 73 7.68 -0.75 16.29
CA PHE A 73 8.91 0.03 16.14
C PHE A 73 10.14 -0.88 16.05
N VAL A 74 11.20 -0.40 15.40
CA VAL A 74 12.55 -0.98 15.45
C VAL A 74 13.52 -0.06 16.18
N ARG A 75 14.17 -0.57 17.22
CA ARG A 75 15.23 0.13 17.94
C ARG A 75 16.60 -0.34 17.49
N MET A 76 17.37 0.56 16.90
CA MET A 76 18.69 0.32 16.36
C MET A 76 19.75 1.10 17.15
N ALA A 77 20.89 0.45 17.41
CA ALA A 77 22.02 1.08 18.07
C ALA A 77 22.44 2.35 17.32
N GLY A 78 22.65 3.45 18.04
CA GLY A 78 23.15 4.70 17.50
C GLY A 78 22.10 5.59 16.82
N MET A 79 20.82 5.21 16.76
CA MET A 79 19.81 6.07 16.14
C MET A 79 19.30 7.16 17.09
N ASP A 80 19.29 6.90 18.40
CA ASP A 80 18.93 7.85 19.47
C ASP A 80 19.77 7.55 20.72
N ALA A 81 20.71 8.43 21.04
CA ALA A 81 21.66 8.23 22.14
C ALA A 81 21.00 8.25 23.53
N GLU A 82 19.93 9.01 23.72
CA GLU A 82 19.22 9.03 25.00
C GLU A 82 18.41 7.75 25.19
N GLU A 83 17.73 7.28 24.13
CA GLU A 83 17.01 6.02 24.18
C GLU A 83 17.94 4.82 24.32
N ASP A 84 19.09 4.82 23.64
CA ASP A 84 20.12 3.78 23.77
C ASP A 84 20.57 3.63 25.22
N ASN A 85 20.86 4.75 25.89
CA ASN A 85 21.27 4.76 27.30
C ASN A 85 20.16 4.21 28.21
N ARG A 86 18.91 4.66 28.03
CA ARG A 86 17.77 4.18 28.82
C ARG A 86 17.51 2.68 28.63
N GLU A 87 17.66 2.16 27.41
CA GLU A 87 17.45 0.73 27.14
C GLU A 87 18.63 -0.12 27.59
N MET A 88 19.87 0.38 27.50
CA MET A 88 21.04 -0.30 28.07
C MET A 88 20.86 -0.58 29.57
N GLU A 89 20.38 0.39 30.35
CA GLU A 89 20.10 0.17 31.78
C GLU A 89 19.02 -0.89 32.01
N LYS A 90 17.90 -0.81 31.27
CA LYS A 90 16.84 -1.84 31.34
C LYS A 90 17.31 -3.23 30.90
N ARG A 91 18.24 -3.29 29.95
CA ARG A 91 18.84 -4.55 29.46
C ARG A 91 19.74 -5.16 30.51
N LYS A 92 20.57 -4.36 31.20
CA LYS A 92 21.42 -4.82 32.30
C LYS A 92 20.58 -5.51 33.39
N GLU A 93 19.53 -4.83 33.84
CA GLU A 93 18.63 -5.38 34.88
C GLU A 93 18.02 -6.72 34.45
N LEU A 94 17.53 -6.83 33.22
CA LEU A 94 16.83 -8.03 32.78
C LEU A 94 17.75 -9.20 32.36
N CYS A 95 18.94 -8.94 31.85
CA CYS A 95 19.91 -10.01 31.58
C CYS A 95 20.44 -10.59 32.90
N ALA A 96 20.64 -9.74 33.92
CA ALA A 96 20.99 -10.17 35.27
C ALA A 96 19.90 -11.06 35.90
N GLU A 97 18.61 -10.72 35.71
CA GLU A 97 17.49 -11.51 36.22
C GLU A 97 17.39 -12.91 35.57
N LYS A 98 17.76 -13.04 34.29
CA LYS A 98 17.60 -14.29 33.52
C LYS A 98 18.85 -15.15 33.45
N GLY A 99 19.95 -14.75 34.09
CA GLY A 99 21.23 -15.47 34.06
C GLY A 99 21.80 -15.64 32.64
N VAL A 100 21.44 -14.73 31.73
CA VAL A 100 21.94 -14.72 30.34
C VAL A 100 23.19 -13.85 30.33
N ASP A 101 24.29 -14.39 29.80
CA ASP A 101 25.57 -13.71 29.77
C ASP A 101 25.48 -12.36 29.03
N PHE A 102 26.10 -11.35 29.62
CA PHE A 102 25.91 -9.94 29.27
C PHE A 102 26.67 -9.52 27.99
N ASP A 103 27.15 -10.47 27.19
CA ASP A 103 28.05 -10.23 26.04
C ASP A 103 27.41 -9.44 24.87
N PHE A 104 26.17 -8.96 25.03
CA PHE A 104 25.51 -8.02 24.14
C PHE A 104 25.73 -6.57 24.56
N CYS A 105 26.99 -6.15 24.61
CA CYS A 105 27.32 -4.73 24.62
C CYS A 105 26.85 -4.05 23.31
N VAL A 106 26.66 -2.73 23.37
CA VAL A 106 26.54 -1.92 22.15
C VAL A 106 27.88 -2.02 21.46
N ASP A 107 27.95 -2.78 20.38
CA ASP A 107 29.15 -2.84 19.56
C ASP A 107 29.25 -1.50 18.81
N PRO A 108 30.23 -0.64 19.13
CA PRO A 108 30.35 0.66 18.49
C PRO A 108 30.50 0.51 16.98
N GLU A 109 31.18 -0.50 16.47
CA GLU A 109 31.35 -0.71 15.02
C GLU A 109 30.02 -1.08 14.34
N ARG A 110 29.07 -1.62 15.10
CA ARG A 110 27.72 -2.00 14.65
C ARG A 110 26.66 -0.95 15.00
N SER A 111 27.08 0.21 15.47
CA SER A 111 26.23 1.39 15.62
C SER A 111 25.81 1.96 14.26
N PHE A 112 24.55 2.36 14.14
CA PHE A 112 23.97 3.00 12.96
C PHE A 112 24.81 4.21 12.52
N ASN A 113 25.18 5.10 13.44
CA ASN A 113 25.95 6.30 13.15
C ASN A 113 27.38 6.03 12.67
N ASN A 114 27.90 4.83 12.94
CA ASN A 114 29.24 4.43 12.49
C ASN A 114 29.20 3.73 11.11
N LYS A 115 28.02 3.53 10.52
CA LYS A 115 27.88 3.02 9.15
C LYS A 115 28.00 4.13 8.12
N GLY A 116 28.42 3.75 6.90
CA GLY A 116 28.49 4.68 5.78
C GLY A 116 27.12 5.28 5.43
N ALA A 117 27.11 6.50 4.88
CA ALA A 117 25.86 7.21 4.55
C ALA A 117 24.93 6.38 3.65
N LEU A 118 25.45 5.65 2.66
CA LEU A 118 24.64 4.78 1.79
C LEU A 118 24.00 3.61 2.56
N GLN A 119 24.71 3.02 3.53
CA GLN A 119 24.15 1.95 4.36
C GLN A 119 23.03 2.50 5.25
N ARG A 120 23.25 3.66 5.87
CA ARG A 120 22.23 4.34 6.67
C ARG A 120 21.00 4.71 5.84
N ILE A 121 21.20 5.27 4.65
CA ILE A 121 20.12 5.58 3.70
C ILE A 121 19.37 4.30 3.30
N ALA A 122 20.06 3.20 3.02
CA ALA A 122 19.43 1.94 2.67
C ALA A 122 18.54 1.42 3.80
N VAL A 123 19.01 1.48 5.06
CA VAL A 123 18.23 1.09 6.24
C VAL A 123 16.97 1.96 6.40
N ILE A 124 17.09 3.28 6.25
CA ILE A 124 15.94 4.19 6.38
C ILE A 124 14.97 4.01 5.21
N ALA A 125 15.45 3.90 3.97
CA ALA A 125 14.58 3.71 2.81
C ALA A 125 13.86 2.35 2.81
N ALA A 126 14.42 1.34 3.47
CA ALA A 126 13.86 0.00 3.50
C ALA A 126 12.46 -0.08 4.10
N GLY A 127 12.17 0.73 5.12
CA GLY A 127 10.85 0.73 5.76
C GLY A 127 9.75 1.16 4.80
N PRO A 128 9.81 2.36 4.22
CA PRO A 128 8.85 2.81 3.22
C PRO A 128 8.78 1.88 2.00
N LEU A 129 9.92 1.36 1.53
CA LEU A 129 9.96 0.44 0.39
C LEU A 129 9.21 -0.88 0.65
N MET A 130 9.20 -1.37 1.89
CA MET A 130 8.50 -2.60 2.25
C MET A 130 6.97 -2.46 2.14
N ASN A 131 6.42 -1.25 2.23
CA ASN A 131 5.00 -1.02 1.97
C ASN A 131 4.63 -1.18 0.48
N PHE A 132 5.56 -0.94 -0.45
CA PHE A 132 5.32 -1.24 -1.86
C PHE A 132 5.38 -2.74 -2.13
N VAL A 133 6.27 -3.47 -1.42
CA VAL A 133 6.31 -4.94 -1.44
C VAL A 133 5.02 -5.53 -0.89
N LEU A 134 4.51 -5.00 0.23
CA LEU A 134 3.21 -5.38 0.78
C LEU A 134 2.08 -5.13 -0.23
N ALA A 135 2.07 -3.98 -0.92
CA ALA A 135 1.08 -3.69 -1.95
C ALA A 135 1.12 -4.69 -3.12
N VAL A 136 2.33 -5.02 -3.61
CA VAL A 136 2.52 -6.05 -4.64
C VAL A 136 1.92 -7.39 -4.19
N PHE A 137 2.20 -7.78 -2.94
CA PHE A 137 1.69 -9.02 -2.36
C PHE A 137 0.17 -9.03 -2.24
N LEU A 138 -0.43 -7.95 -1.73
CA LEU A 138 -1.89 -7.81 -1.59
C LEU A 138 -2.60 -7.86 -2.95
N TYR A 139 -2.08 -7.14 -3.96
CA TYR A 139 -2.65 -7.21 -5.31
C TYR A 139 -2.40 -8.56 -6.00
N ALA A 140 -1.31 -9.25 -5.70
CA ALA A 140 -1.08 -10.61 -6.18
C ALA A 140 -2.12 -11.59 -5.63
N ILE A 141 -2.47 -11.50 -4.34
CA ILE A 141 -3.55 -12.28 -3.73
C ILE A 141 -4.89 -11.96 -4.42
N MET A 142 -5.17 -10.66 -4.61
CA MET A 142 -6.38 -10.20 -5.31
C MET A 142 -6.50 -10.82 -6.70
N TYR A 143 -5.46 -10.75 -7.53
CA TYR A 143 -5.48 -11.33 -8.88
C TYR A 143 -5.54 -12.86 -8.88
N ALA A 144 -4.89 -13.53 -7.92
CA ALA A 144 -4.97 -14.99 -7.81
C ALA A 144 -6.39 -15.46 -7.46
N TYR A 145 -7.13 -14.70 -6.64
CA TYR A 145 -8.48 -15.04 -6.21
C TYR A 145 -9.55 -14.65 -7.24
N ILE A 146 -9.56 -13.37 -7.66
CA ILE A 146 -10.54 -12.84 -8.61
C ILE A 146 -10.31 -13.45 -9.99
N GLY A 147 -9.06 -13.58 -10.41
CA GLY A 147 -8.68 -13.88 -11.79
C GLY A 147 -8.66 -12.64 -12.68
N LEU A 148 -8.45 -12.86 -13.96
CA LEU A 148 -8.44 -11.83 -15.00
C LEU A 148 -9.45 -12.17 -16.10
N PRO A 149 -10.18 -11.18 -16.61
CA PRO A 149 -10.96 -11.38 -17.81
C PRO A 149 -10.04 -11.57 -19.01
N VAL A 150 -10.19 -12.69 -19.71
CA VAL A 150 -9.49 -12.94 -20.97
C VAL A 150 -10.38 -12.57 -22.15
N ASN A 151 -9.78 -12.39 -23.33
CA ASN A 151 -10.50 -12.05 -24.56
C ASN A 151 -11.33 -13.20 -25.15
N VAL A 152 -11.89 -14.07 -24.30
CA VAL A 152 -12.77 -15.17 -24.68
C VAL A 152 -14.14 -14.88 -24.08
N ILE A 153 -15.17 -14.91 -24.91
CA ILE A 153 -16.54 -14.64 -24.48
C ILE A 153 -17.08 -15.87 -23.76
N LYS A 154 -17.50 -15.71 -22.51
CA LYS A 154 -18.17 -16.76 -21.73
C LYS A 154 -19.67 -16.77 -21.95
N GLU A 155 -20.27 -15.59 -22.02
CA GLU A 155 -21.72 -15.43 -22.08
C GLU A 155 -22.08 -14.30 -23.05
N VAL A 156 -23.19 -14.50 -23.76
CA VAL A 156 -23.82 -13.50 -24.61
C VAL A 156 -25.28 -13.36 -24.19
N SER A 157 -25.67 -12.16 -23.76
CA SER A 157 -27.01 -11.92 -23.25
C SER A 157 -28.06 -12.00 -24.37
N PRO A 158 -29.15 -12.76 -24.20
CA PRO A 158 -30.25 -12.81 -25.17
C PRO A 158 -30.83 -11.42 -25.45
N GLY A 159 -31.19 -11.15 -26.71
CA GLY A 159 -31.79 -9.87 -27.12
C GLY A 159 -30.84 -8.67 -27.17
N LYS A 160 -29.54 -8.84 -26.87
CA LYS A 160 -28.53 -7.78 -26.97
C LYS A 160 -27.81 -7.76 -28.33
N PRO A 161 -27.15 -6.63 -28.70
CA PRO A 161 -26.53 -6.47 -30.02
C PRO A 161 -25.53 -7.58 -30.42
N ALA A 162 -24.76 -8.12 -29.48
CA ALA A 162 -23.82 -9.20 -29.78
C ALA A 162 -24.55 -10.50 -30.20
N ALA A 163 -25.66 -10.84 -29.55
CA ALA A 163 -26.48 -11.98 -29.92
C ALA A 163 -27.08 -11.82 -31.32
N ALA A 164 -27.61 -10.62 -31.63
CA ALA A 164 -28.17 -10.31 -32.95
C ALA A 164 -27.12 -10.37 -34.08
N ALA A 165 -25.87 -10.07 -33.76
CA ALA A 165 -24.76 -10.18 -34.72
C ALA A 165 -24.23 -11.61 -34.89
N GLY A 166 -24.68 -12.59 -34.09
CA GLY A 166 -24.23 -13.98 -34.19
C GLY A 166 -22.92 -14.29 -33.45
N ILE A 167 -22.53 -13.43 -32.51
CA ILE A 167 -21.43 -13.69 -31.57
C ILE A 167 -21.88 -14.77 -30.58
N LYS A 168 -20.99 -15.69 -30.25
CA LYS A 168 -21.29 -16.86 -29.42
C LYS A 168 -20.29 -17.01 -28.27
N PRO A 169 -20.69 -17.66 -27.16
CA PRO A 169 -19.74 -18.17 -26.18
C PRO A 169 -18.63 -19.00 -26.84
N GLY A 170 -17.39 -18.84 -26.37
CA GLY A 170 -16.19 -19.44 -26.93
C GLY A 170 -15.45 -18.57 -27.95
N ASP A 171 -16.08 -17.53 -28.47
CA ASP A 171 -15.43 -16.59 -29.40
C ASP A 171 -14.28 -15.86 -28.73
N LYS A 172 -13.09 -15.94 -29.34
CA LYS A 172 -11.92 -15.18 -28.89
C LYS A 172 -11.80 -13.88 -29.66
N VAL A 173 -12.00 -12.73 -29.01
CA VAL A 173 -11.89 -11.42 -29.66
C VAL A 173 -10.42 -11.06 -29.86
N VAL A 174 -10.01 -10.88 -31.12
CA VAL A 174 -8.61 -10.59 -31.49
C VAL A 174 -8.42 -9.16 -31.99
N ALA A 175 -9.46 -8.51 -32.51
CA ALA A 175 -9.40 -7.12 -32.94
C ALA A 175 -10.77 -6.42 -32.87
N VAL A 176 -10.73 -5.09 -32.74
CA VAL A 176 -11.89 -4.19 -32.79
C VAL A 176 -11.60 -3.09 -33.79
N ASN A 177 -12.48 -2.89 -34.77
CA ASN A 177 -12.30 -1.92 -35.86
C ASN A 177 -10.93 -2.05 -36.56
N ASN A 178 -10.53 -3.30 -36.87
CA ASN A 178 -9.23 -3.67 -37.45
C ASN A 178 -7.99 -3.35 -36.57
N LYS A 179 -8.17 -2.88 -35.33
CA LYS A 179 -7.08 -2.68 -34.38
C LYS A 179 -6.97 -3.91 -33.46
N PRO A 180 -5.81 -4.56 -33.34
CA PRO A 180 -5.62 -5.69 -32.44
C PRO A 180 -5.92 -5.29 -30.99
N VAL A 181 -6.59 -6.19 -30.25
CA VAL A 181 -6.87 -5.99 -28.83
C VAL A 181 -6.24 -7.11 -28.02
N ARG A 182 -5.43 -6.74 -27.03
CA ARG A 182 -4.65 -7.68 -26.19
C ARG A 182 -5.28 -7.94 -24.83
N THR A 183 -6.18 -7.08 -24.38
CA THR A 183 -6.74 -7.06 -23.03
C THR A 183 -8.24 -6.87 -23.09
N TRP A 184 -8.97 -7.47 -22.15
CA TRP A 184 -10.42 -7.33 -22.10
C TRP A 184 -10.84 -5.88 -21.80
N GLU A 185 -10.08 -5.19 -20.95
CA GLU A 185 -10.32 -3.77 -20.63
C GLU A 185 -10.27 -2.92 -21.90
N GLY A 186 -9.21 -3.07 -22.71
CA GLY A 186 -9.11 -2.38 -23.99
C GLY A 186 -10.23 -2.71 -25.00
N LEU A 187 -10.81 -3.92 -24.94
CA LEU A 187 -12.01 -4.27 -25.73
C LEU A 187 -13.23 -3.49 -25.24
N VAL A 188 -13.45 -3.55 -23.92
CA VAL A 188 -14.59 -2.91 -23.25
C VAL A 188 -14.54 -1.38 -23.43
N ASP A 189 -13.37 -0.76 -23.29
CA ASP A 189 -13.19 0.69 -23.47
C ASP A 189 -13.63 1.16 -24.86
N VAL A 190 -13.30 0.41 -25.91
CA VAL A 190 -13.71 0.77 -27.28
C VAL A 190 -15.23 0.63 -27.45
N ILE A 191 -15.84 -0.41 -26.88
CA ILE A 191 -17.29 -0.64 -26.94
C ILE A 191 -18.05 0.44 -26.16
N HIS A 192 -17.65 0.72 -24.92
CA HIS A 192 -18.27 1.73 -24.06
C HIS A 192 -18.28 3.11 -24.72
N ASN A 193 -17.20 3.48 -25.41
CA ASN A 193 -17.06 4.76 -26.11
C ASN A 193 -17.72 4.81 -27.51
N SER A 194 -18.36 3.72 -27.94
CA SER A 194 -18.94 3.57 -29.30
C SER A 194 -20.46 3.39 -29.29
N ALA A 195 -21.16 3.91 -28.28
CA ALA A 195 -22.63 3.90 -28.23
C ALA A 195 -23.25 4.42 -29.55
N ASN A 196 -24.21 3.68 -30.10
CA ASN A 196 -24.91 3.96 -31.37
C ASN A 196 -23.99 4.05 -32.62
N LYS A 197 -22.72 3.67 -32.52
CA LYS A 197 -21.78 3.63 -33.66
C LYS A 197 -21.49 2.19 -34.03
N LYS A 198 -21.36 1.92 -35.33
CA LYS A 198 -20.96 0.57 -35.80
C LYS A 198 -19.55 0.25 -35.31
N VAL A 199 -19.40 -0.92 -34.71
CA VAL A 199 -18.13 -1.49 -34.27
C VAL A 199 -17.97 -2.85 -34.94
N THR A 200 -16.81 -3.12 -35.53
CA THR A 200 -16.49 -4.42 -36.12
C THR A 200 -15.62 -5.21 -35.15
N LEU A 201 -16.12 -6.35 -34.66
CA LEU A 201 -15.37 -7.28 -33.83
C LEU A 201 -14.83 -8.40 -34.71
N THR A 202 -13.51 -8.55 -34.75
CA THR A 202 -12.88 -9.74 -35.33
C THR A 202 -12.64 -10.75 -34.23
N VAL A 203 -13.28 -11.91 -34.37
CA VAL A 203 -13.17 -13.02 -33.44
C VAL A 203 -12.53 -14.22 -34.12
N GLU A 204 -11.90 -15.06 -33.33
CA GLU A 204 -11.36 -16.36 -33.71
C GLU A 204 -12.29 -17.43 -33.15
N ARG A 205 -12.93 -18.19 -34.06
CA ARG A 205 -13.83 -19.32 -33.78
C ARG A 205 -13.35 -20.50 -34.62
N ASP A 206 -13.04 -21.63 -33.99
CA ASP A 206 -12.53 -22.84 -34.67
C ASP A 206 -11.31 -22.57 -35.58
N ASN A 207 -10.34 -21.79 -35.09
CA ASN A 207 -9.14 -21.33 -35.83
C ASN A 207 -9.44 -20.53 -37.12
N ARG A 208 -10.66 -20.03 -37.30
CA ARG A 208 -11.02 -19.12 -38.39
C ARG A 208 -11.36 -17.75 -37.85
N ARG A 209 -10.86 -16.72 -38.55
CA ARG A 209 -11.23 -15.33 -38.24
C ARG A 209 -12.57 -15.01 -38.87
N GLN A 210 -13.49 -14.51 -38.04
CA GLN A 210 -14.80 -14.04 -38.45
C GLN A 210 -14.98 -12.61 -37.97
N SER A 211 -15.57 -11.76 -38.80
CA SER A 211 -15.85 -10.37 -38.45
C SER A 211 -17.34 -10.16 -38.28
N PHE A 212 -17.73 -9.63 -37.13
CA PHE A 212 -19.11 -9.33 -36.78
C PHE A 212 -19.27 -7.82 -36.58
N THR A 213 -20.24 -7.23 -37.27
CA THR A 213 -20.58 -5.81 -37.05
C THR A 213 -21.68 -5.71 -36.01
N VAL A 214 -21.40 -5.01 -34.92
CA VAL A 214 -22.33 -4.75 -33.83
C VAL A 214 -22.56 -3.24 -33.70
N VAL A 215 -23.74 -2.84 -33.24
CA VAL A 215 -24.03 -1.46 -32.84
C VAL A 215 -24.28 -1.48 -31.33
N PRO A 216 -23.35 -0.98 -30.50
CA PRO A 216 -23.55 -0.92 -29.05
C PRO A 216 -24.79 -0.09 -28.71
N GLU A 217 -25.67 -0.67 -27.90
CA GLU A 217 -26.85 -0.01 -27.37
C GLU A 217 -26.43 0.95 -26.25
N LEU A 218 -26.99 2.16 -26.23
CA LEU A 218 -26.71 3.11 -25.15
C LEU A 218 -27.40 2.67 -23.86
N ASP A 219 -26.60 2.38 -22.83
CA ASP A 219 -27.10 2.32 -21.46
C ASP A 219 -27.37 3.74 -20.95
N LYS A 220 -28.66 4.05 -20.72
CA LYS A 220 -29.10 5.38 -20.27
C LYS A 220 -28.59 5.71 -18.87
N THR A 221 -28.35 4.71 -18.04
CA THR A 221 -27.90 4.89 -16.65
C THR A 221 -26.43 5.31 -16.62
N ASN A 222 -25.56 4.53 -17.25
CA ASN A 222 -24.13 4.75 -17.20
C ASN A 222 -23.58 5.59 -18.39
N LYS A 223 -24.43 5.91 -19.38
CA LYS A 223 -24.08 6.64 -20.60
C LYS A 223 -22.95 5.98 -21.41
N ILE A 224 -22.92 4.64 -21.42
CA ILE A 224 -21.93 3.82 -22.14
C ILE A 224 -22.60 2.93 -23.17
N GLY A 225 -21.88 2.53 -24.21
CA GLY A 225 -22.33 1.54 -25.19
C GLY A 225 -22.19 0.11 -24.66
N LEU A 226 -23.21 -0.72 -24.78
CA LEU A 226 -23.19 -2.13 -24.36
C LEU A 226 -23.58 -3.05 -25.52
N ILE A 227 -22.92 -4.21 -25.62
CA ILE A 227 -23.27 -5.26 -26.60
C ILE A 227 -23.75 -6.56 -25.95
N GLY A 228 -23.69 -6.67 -24.62
CA GLY A 228 -24.18 -7.85 -23.88
C GLY A 228 -23.24 -9.06 -23.95
N ILE A 229 -21.94 -8.87 -23.71
CA ILE A 229 -20.96 -9.96 -23.59
C ILE A 229 -20.30 -9.96 -22.22
N ALA A 230 -20.00 -11.15 -21.69
CA ALA A 230 -19.22 -11.33 -20.48
C ALA A 230 -17.99 -12.22 -20.75
N PRO A 231 -16.83 -11.94 -20.13
CA PRO A 231 -15.60 -12.69 -20.39
C PRO A 231 -15.53 -14.01 -19.63
N VAL A 232 -14.71 -14.92 -20.12
CA VAL A 232 -14.13 -15.99 -19.31
C VAL A 232 -13.15 -15.35 -18.32
N ILE A 233 -13.24 -15.74 -17.05
CA ILE A 233 -12.30 -15.34 -16.02
C ILE A 233 -11.28 -16.46 -15.86
N GLU A 234 -10.02 -16.15 -16.11
CA GLU A 234 -8.90 -17.08 -15.93
C GLU A 234 -8.11 -16.70 -14.68
N ARG A 235 -7.81 -17.68 -13.82
CA ARG A 235 -7.01 -17.44 -12.62
C ARG A 235 -5.52 -17.58 -12.98
N PRO A 236 -4.73 -16.50 -12.89
CA PRO A 236 -3.32 -16.56 -13.18
C PRO A 236 -2.58 -17.45 -12.16
N GLY A 237 -1.52 -18.14 -12.61
CA GLY A 237 -0.59 -18.82 -11.73
C GLY A 237 0.20 -17.84 -10.86
N ILE A 238 0.80 -18.33 -9.78
CA ILE A 238 1.46 -17.51 -8.72
C ILE A 238 2.41 -16.45 -9.29
N LEU A 239 3.34 -16.84 -10.17
CA LEU A 239 4.31 -15.92 -10.77
C LEU A 239 3.63 -14.81 -11.59
N LYS A 240 2.57 -15.17 -12.33
CA LYS A 240 1.82 -14.21 -13.11
C LYS A 240 1.03 -13.27 -12.21
N SER A 241 0.45 -13.75 -11.11
CA SER A 241 -0.23 -12.93 -10.10
C SER A 241 0.71 -11.91 -9.46
N ILE A 242 1.95 -12.30 -9.11
CA ILE A 242 2.97 -11.39 -8.57
C ILE A 242 3.35 -10.33 -9.62
N SER A 243 3.56 -10.74 -10.88
CA SER A 243 3.84 -9.82 -11.98
C SER A 243 2.70 -8.81 -12.17
N LEU A 244 1.44 -9.26 -12.12
CA LEU A 244 0.27 -8.40 -12.21
C LEU A 244 0.14 -7.46 -11.03
N GLY A 245 0.37 -7.96 -9.80
CA GLY A 245 0.42 -7.13 -8.60
C GLY A 245 1.47 -6.03 -8.69
N THR A 246 2.66 -6.35 -9.23
CA THR A 246 3.73 -5.38 -9.47
C THR A 246 3.33 -4.31 -10.48
N VAL A 247 2.76 -4.72 -11.62
CA VAL A 247 2.26 -3.78 -12.65
C VAL A 247 1.15 -2.90 -12.10
N HIS A 248 0.26 -3.46 -11.29
CA HIS A 248 -0.83 -2.71 -10.67
C HIS A 248 -0.31 -1.69 -9.64
N THR A 249 0.63 -2.09 -8.78
CA THR A 249 1.32 -1.18 -7.85
C THR A 249 1.98 -0.02 -8.58
N TYR A 250 2.72 -0.29 -9.66
CA TYR A 250 3.32 0.76 -10.48
C TYR A 250 2.27 1.68 -11.11
N ARG A 251 1.16 1.13 -11.61
CA ARG A 251 0.07 1.92 -12.20
C ARG A 251 -0.56 2.85 -11.17
N VAL A 252 -0.88 2.34 -9.98
CA VAL A 252 -1.43 3.15 -8.88
C VAL A 252 -0.45 4.25 -8.49
N LEU A 253 0.84 3.93 -8.36
CA LEU A 253 1.88 4.92 -8.07
C LEU A 253 1.97 6.01 -9.14
N ALA A 254 1.95 5.63 -10.43
CA ALA A 254 1.98 6.59 -11.54
C ALA A 254 0.74 7.49 -11.56
N LEU A 255 -0.44 6.94 -11.29
CA LEU A 255 -1.68 7.70 -11.15
C LEU A 255 -1.64 8.65 -9.96
N THR A 256 -1.06 8.24 -8.84
CA THR A 256 -0.85 9.12 -7.68
C THR A 256 0.02 10.32 -8.07
N PHE A 257 1.12 10.12 -8.79
CA PHE A 257 1.96 11.24 -9.26
C PHE A 257 1.26 12.14 -10.29
N ASP A 258 0.49 11.59 -11.23
CA ASP A 258 -0.34 12.37 -12.16
C ASP A 258 -1.36 13.23 -11.40
N PHE A 259 -2.04 12.66 -10.40
CA PHE A 259 -2.99 13.37 -9.57
C PHE A 259 -2.33 14.49 -8.74
N LEU A 260 -1.17 14.21 -8.12
CA LEU A 260 -0.36 15.22 -7.43
C LEU A 260 0.00 16.37 -8.39
N GLY A 261 0.46 16.06 -9.60
CA GLY A 261 0.79 17.06 -10.62
C GLY A 261 -0.40 17.94 -11.00
N LYS A 262 -1.58 17.34 -11.19
CA LYS A 262 -2.83 18.07 -11.48
C LYS A 262 -3.29 18.96 -10.33
N MET A 263 -3.06 18.54 -9.08
CA MET A 263 -3.33 19.39 -7.91
C MET A 263 -2.41 20.62 -7.87
N PHE A 264 -1.11 20.45 -8.12
CA PHE A 264 -0.19 21.60 -8.23
C PHE A 264 -0.56 22.53 -9.39
N ALA A 265 -1.06 21.99 -10.50
CA ALA A 265 -1.58 22.75 -11.63
C ALA A 265 -2.97 23.39 -11.37
N LYS A 266 -3.54 23.24 -10.17
CA LYS A 266 -4.89 23.71 -9.78
C LYS A 266 -6.02 23.21 -10.69
N GLN A 267 -5.83 22.07 -11.36
CA GLN A 267 -6.84 21.45 -12.21
C GLN A 267 -7.84 20.62 -11.41
N VAL A 268 -7.49 20.27 -10.17
CA VAL A 268 -8.28 19.45 -9.25
C VAL A 268 -8.25 20.09 -7.87
N PRO A 269 -9.37 20.12 -7.11
CA PRO A 269 -9.38 20.63 -5.75
C PRO A 269 -8.49 19.78 -4.82
N VAL A 270 -7.85 20.44 -3.86
CA VAL A 270 -7.06 19.77 -2.83
C VAL A 270 -8.01 19.28 -1.74
N GLU A 271 -8.45 18.03 -1.87
CA GLU A 271 -9.22 17.33 -0.84
C GLU A 271 -8.33 16.30 -0.15
N LEU A 272 -8.01 16.55 1.12
CA LEU A 272 -7.25 15.64 1.96
C LEU A 272 -8.21 14.86 2.84
N SER A 273 -8.23 13.54 2.71
CA SER A 273 -8.95 12.63 3.61
C SER A 273 -8.18 12.49 4.92
N GLY A 274 -8.85 12.72 6.05
CA GLY A 274 -8.24 12.53 7.36
C GLY A 274 -8.33 11.09 7.88
N PRO A 275 -7.77 10.84 9.08
CA PRO A 275 -7.76 9.51 9.69
C PRO A 275 -9.16 8.93 9.92
N VAL A 276 -10.15 9.79 10.24
CA VAL A 276 -11.53 9.37 10.50
C VAL A 276 -12.17 8.86 9.21
N ARG A 277 -12.08 9.63 8.12
CA ARG A 277 -12.65 9.21 6.83
C ARG A 277 -11.99 7.94 6.31
N ILE A 278 -10.67 7.81 6.42
CA ILE A 278 -9.97 6.58 6.00
C ILE A 278 -10.47 5.37 6.80
N THR A 279 -10.65 5.52 8.11
CA THR A 279 -11.17 4.47 8.98
C THR A 279 -12.60 4.07 8.57
N MET A 280 -13.45 5.02 8.18
CA MET A 280 -14.79 4.74 7.65
C MET A 280 -14.76 4.03 6.30
N GLU A 281 -13.86 4.40 5.40
CA GLU A 281 -13.70 3.73 4.11
C GLU A 281 -13.19 2.29 4.27
N LEU A 282 -12.29 2.04 5.23
CA LEU A 282 -11.92 0.68 5.64
C LEU A 282 -13.13 -0.08 6.19
N GLY A 283 -13.98 0.61 6.96
CA GLY A 283 -15.27 0.10 7.44
C GLY A 283 -16.16 -0.42 6.33
N LYS A 284 -16.50 0.46 5.38
CA LYS A 284 -17.30 0.13 4.20
C LYS A 284 -16.67 -0.99 3.37
N ALA A 285 -15.35 -0.94 3.18
CA ALA A 285 -14.64 -1.98 2.44
C ALA A 285 -14.76 -3.34 3.13
N ALA A 286 -14.63 -3.40 4.46
CA ALA A 286 -14.80 -4.63 5.23
C ALA A 286 -16.24 -5.16 5.18
N GLU A 287 -17.25 -4.29 5.22
CA GLU A 287 -18.66 -4.67 5.06
C GLU A 287 -18.94 -5.27 3.68
N MET A 288 -18.34 -4.71 2.61
CA MET A 288 -18.44 -5.25 1.25
C MET A 288 -17.65 -6.57 1.07
N GLY A 289 -16.76 -6.89 2.01
CA GLY A 289 -16.03 -8.15 2.09
C GLY A 289 -14.51 -8.00 2.04
N ILE A 290 -13.82 -9.14 2.13
CA ILE A 290 -12.35 -9.14 2.24
C ILE A 290 -11.65 -8.58 0.99
N MET A 291 -12.28 -8.68 -0.18
CA MET A 291 -11.62 -8.30 -1.43
C MET A 291 -11.51 -6.78 -1.64
N PRO A 292 -12.59 -5.99 -1.48
CA PRO A 292 -12.48 -4.53 -1.41
C PRO A 292 -11.52 -4.07 -0.31
N LEU A 293 -11.51 -4.75 0.85
CA LEU A 293 -10.59 -4.44 1.95
C LEU A 293 -9.12 -4.66 1.55
N ILE A 294 -8.78 -5.78 0.90
CA ILE A 294 -7.43 -6.03 0.37
C ILE A 294 -7.05 -5.00 -0.68
N GLN A 295 -7.97 -4.62 -1.57
CA GLN A 295 -7.73 -3.62 -2.61
C GLN A 295 -7.42 -2.25 -1.99
N LEU A 296 -8.21 -1.83 -1.00
CA LEU A 296 -8.01 -0.58 -0.27
C LEU A 296 -6.73 -0.62 0.57
N ALA A 297 -6.43 -1.74 1.23
CA ALA A 297 -5.19 -1.93 1.97
C ALA A 297 -3.97 -1.83 1.03
N GLY A 298 -4.02 -2.44 -0.16
CA GLY A 298 -2.96 -2.29 -1.16
C GLY A 298 -2.75 -0.84 -1.57
N PHE A 299 -3.84 -0.09 -1.79
CA PHE A 299 -3.80 1.33 -2.13
C PHE A 299 -3.19 2.16 -1.00
N LEU A 300 -3.69 2.01 0.23
CA LEU A 300 -3.18 2.73 1.40
C LEU A 300 -1.71 2.39 1.69
N SER A 301 -1.29 1.14 1.46
CA SER A 301 0.10 0.72 1.63
C SER A 301 1.03 1.51 0.71
N ILE A 302 0.66 1.68 -0.57
CA ILE A 302 1.41 2.54 -1.50
C ILE A 302 1.48 3.97 -0.99
N GLN A 303 0.35 4.53 -0.51
CA GLN A 303 0.31 5.90 -0.01
C GLN A 303 1.20 6.09 1.23
N ILE A 304 1.17 5.17 2.20
CA ILE A 304 2.02 5.23 3.40
C ILE A 304 3.51 5.13 3.01
N GLY A 305 3.85 4.19 2.12
CA GLY A 305 5.22 4.07 1.59
C GLY A 305 5.68 5.35 0.87
N LEU A 306 4.83 5.94 0.04
CA LEU A 306 5.13 7.16 -0.69
C LEU A 306 5.30 8.37 0.23
N PHE A 307 4.36 8.60 1.16
CA PHE A 307 4.41 9.74 2.06
C PHE A 307 5.61 9.66 3.01
N ASN A 308 5.99 8.46 3.48
CA ASN A 308 7.19 8.31 4.29
C ASN A 308 8.48 8.58 3.51
N LEU A 309 8.48 8.51 2.18
CA LEU A 309 9.63 8.90 1.34
C LEU A 309 9.67 10.41 1.05
N PHE A 310 8.60 11.16 1.35
CA PHE A 310 8.60 12.60 1.13
C PHE A 310 9.52 13.34 2.11
N PRO A 311 10.04 14.51 1.70
CA PRO A 311 10.95 15.35 2.49
C PRO A 311 10.24 16.08 3.64
N ILE A 312 9.34 15.41 4.34
CA ILE A 312 8.52 16.01 5.40
C ILE A 312 9.21 15.69 6.73
N PRO A 313 9.50 16.70 7.57
CA PRO A 313 10.12 16.43 8.86
C PRO A 313 9.24 15.53 9.72
N ALA A 314 9.89 14.74 10.55
CA ALA A 314 9.35 13.58 11.30
C ALA A 314 9.20 12.28 10.48
N LEU A 315 9.25 12.32 9.14
CA LEU A 315 9.20 11.12 8.29
C LEU A 315 10.60 10.71 7.80
N ASP A 316 10.73 9.45 7.35
CA ASP A 316 11.99 8.85 6.89
C ASP A 316 12.67 9.61 5.75
N GLY A 317 11.89 10.11 4.80
CA GLY A 317 12.39 10.84 3.63
C GLY A 317 13.19 12.09 4.00
N SER A 318 12.81 12.77 5.10
CA SER A 318 13.60 13.90 5.60
C SER A 318 14.96 13.48 6.14
N ARG A 319 15.05 12.35 6.86
CA ARG A 319 16.33 11.78 7.34
C ARG A 319 17.22 11.35 6.18
N ILE A 320 16.64 10.75 5.13
CA ILE A 320 17.38 10.39 3.90
C ILE A 320 18.03 11.62 3.28
N ILE A 321 17.32 12.76 3.26
CA ILE A 321 17.85 14.02 2.74
C ILE A 321 18.97 14.57 3.61
N PHE A 322 18.82 14.55 4.93
CA PHE A 322 19.89 14.97 5.84
C PHE A 322 21.15 14.13 5.66
N LEU A 323 21.02 12.81 5.52
CA LEU A 323 22.14 11.91 5.23
C LEU A 323 22.75 12.16 3.85
N GLY A 324 21.93 12.50 2.84
CA GLY A 324 22.43 12.91 1.53
C GLY A 324 23.25 14.20 1.60
N ILE A 325 22.76 15.20 2.36
CA ILE A 325 23.46 16.46 2.61
C ILE A 325 24.76 16.23 3.39
N GLU A 326 24.76 15.35 4.40
CA GLU A 326 25.95 14.93 5.12
C GLU A 326 26.98 14.30 4.17
N GLY A 327 26.54 13.38 3.31
CA GLY A 327 27.40 12.74 2.31
C GLY A 327 28.06 13.73 1.36
N LEU A 328 27.34 14.77 0.94
CA LEU A 328 27.89 15.86 0.11
C LEU A 328 28.83 16.80 0.88
N ARG A 329 28.55 17.04 2.16
CA ARG A 329 29.32 17.97 3.01
C ARG A 329 30.55 17.32 3.66
N GLY A 330 30.60 16.00 3.72
CA GLY A 330 31.65 15.24 4.42
C GLY A 330 31.64 15.42 5.94
N ARG A 331 30.59 16.03 6.52
CA ARG A 331 30.44 16.23 7.96
C ARG A 331 28.98 16.08 8.38
N PRO A 332 28.71 15.49 9.57
CA PRO A 332 27.35 15.28 10.05
C PRO A 332 26.60 16.60 10.22
N VAL A 333 25.28 16.55 10.03
CA VAL A 333 24.39 17.63 10.44
C VAL A 333 24.35 17.65 11.97
N ASP A 334 24.26 18.85 12.53
CA ASP A 334 24.15 19.03 13.97
C ASP A 334 22.88 18.34 14.49
N PRO A 335 22.99 17.33 15.39
CA PRO A 335 21.84 16.56 15.88
C PRO A 335 20.79 17.45 16.54
N SER A 336 21.19 18.53 17.22
CA SER A 336 20.24 19.44 17.86
C SER A 336 19.39 20.19 16.84
N LYS A 337 19.98 20.55 15.68
CA LYS A 337 19.26 21.23 14.59
C LYS A 337 18.33 20.27 13.86
N GLU A 338 18.80 19.06 13.59
CA GLU A 338 17.96 18.01 13.00
C GLU A 338 16.76 17.72 13.90
N ASN A 339 16.99 17.43 15.19
CA ASN A 339 15.93 17.18 16.17
C ASN A 339 14.92 18.33 16.25
N PHE A 340 15.39 19.58 16.22
CA PHE A 340 14.51 20.75 16.21
C PHE A 340 13.64 20.81 14.95
N ILE A 341 14.20 20.57 13.76
CA ILE A 341 13.44 20.53 12.50
C ILE A 341 12.39 19.42 12.54
N HIS A 342 12.75 18.23 13.03
CA HIS A 342 11.83 17.11 13.20
C HIS A 342 10.71 17.43 14.21
N LEU A 343 11.02 18.10 15.33
CA LEU A 343 10.03 18.53 16.32
C LEU A 343 9.03 19.54 15.75
N VAL A 344 9.53 20.54 15.00
CA VAL A 344 8.68 21.55 14.35
C VAL A 344 7.78 20.89 13.31
N GLY A 345 8.32 20.01 12.46
CA GLY A 345 7.52 19.32 11.46
C GLY A 345 6.50 18.37 12.08
N LEU A 346 6.85 17.62 13.13
CA LEU A 346 5.88 16.81 13.88
C LEU A 346 4.75 17.67 14.44
N SER A 347 5.07 18.84 15.00
CA SER A 347 4.07 19.77 15.55
C SER A 347 3.11 20.28 14.46
N LEU A 348 3.65 20.63 13.28
CA LEU A 348 2.83 21.04 12.13
C LEU A 348 1.98 19.90 11.58
N LEU A 349 2.52 18.67 11.52
CA LEU A 349 1.78 17.48 11.10
C LEU A 349 0.64 17.17 12.06
N LEU A 350 0.86 17.22 13.37
CA LEU A 350 -0.18 17.03 14.38
C LEU A 350 -1.27 18.10 14.27
N LEU A 351 -0.88 19.37 14.08
CA LEU A 351 -1.83 20.45 13.84
C LEU A 351 -2.66 20.20 12.57
N LEU A 352 -2.01 19.79 11.48
CA LEU A 352 -2.70 19.45 10.23
C LEU A 352 -3.66 18.27 10.43
N MET A 353 -3.25 17.23 11.15
CA MET A 353 -4.11 16.09 11.49
C MET A 353 -5.34 16.53 12.27
N VAL A 354 -5.21 17.42 13.25
CA VAL A 354 -6.36 17.98 13.99
C VAL A 354 -7.29 18.75 13.05
N VAL A 355 -6.75 19.61 12.18
CA VAL A 355 -7.55 20.40 11.22
C VAL A 355 -8.32 19.50 10.23
N ILE A 356 -7.65 18.48 9.66
CA ILE A 356 -8.29 17.57 8.71
C ILE A 356 -9.31 16.68 9.44
N THR A 357 -9.00 16.22 10.65
CA THR A 357 -9.94 15.44 11.47
C THR A 357 -11.19 16.25 11.81
N TYR A 358 -11.03 17.53 12.14
CA TYR A 358 -12.16 18.43 12.36
C TYR A 358 -13.03 18.58 11.08
N LYS A 359 -12.40 18.75 9.92
CA LYS A 359 -13.12 18.78 8.62
C LYS A 359 -13.85 17.48 8.32
N ASP A 360 -13.24 16.34 8.62
CA ASP A 360 -13.88 15.03 8.48
C ASP A 360 -15.13 14.93 9.36
N ILE A 361 -15.03 15.31 10.64
CA ILE A 361 -16.15 15.28 11.58
C ILE A 361 -17.29 16.20 11.11
N LEU A 362 -16.97 17.41 10.65
CA LEU A 362 -17.99 18.33 10.11
C LEU A 362 -18.72 17.74 8.92
N HIS A 363 -18.01 17.05 8.03
CA HIS A 363 -18.60 16.42 6.85
C HIS A 363 -19.44 15.17 7.17
N ILE A 364 -19.26 14.58 8.35
CA ILE A 364 -20.04 13.43 8.81
C ILE A 364 -21.33 13.90 9.50
N ILE A 365 -21.26 15.00 10.24
CA ILE A 365 -22.38 15.52 11.06
C ILE A 365 -23.28 16.47 10.26
N GLY A 366 -22.72 17.22 9.30
CA GLY A 366 -23.45 18.09 8.38
C GLY A 366 -23.51 17.50 6.99
#